data_AF-A0A9P4YZA3-F1
#
_entry.id   AF-A0A9P4YZA3-F1
#
_cell.length_a   1.000
_cell.length_b   1.000
_cell.length_c   1.000
_cell.angle_alpha   90.00
_cell.angle_beta   90.00
_cell.angle_gamma   90.00
#
_symmetry.space_group_name_H-M   'P 1'
#
loop_
_entity.id
_entity.type
_entity.pdbx_description
1 polymer ?
#
loop_
_entity_poly.entity_id
_entity_poly.type
_entity_poly.pdbx_seq_one_letter_code
_entity_poly.pdbx_strand_id
1 'polypeptide(L)'
;MSPFRFAVLECDTPLPAVLEKEGDYGTIFEAFIRRGLESYIANGGEKKVDLEVIKSNMVDMGELPELDKIDALILTGSRHNAFDDNEWIVRLVDYVRNIYQTTQIPIVGICFGHQIIAQNLGDSPVCSIQGMLIPGRVLSVQGHPEFSQFIMNTILEARHGQKIFSDELYESGVQRA
;
A
#
# COMPACT_ATOMS: atom_id res chain seq x y z
N MET A 1 -23.47 -1.93 -18.08
CA MET A 1 -22.41 -1.01 -17.63
C MET A 1 -21.10 -1.75 -17.78
N SER A 2 -20.02 -1.10 -18.20
CA SER A 2 -18.69 -1.70 -18.11
C SER A 2 -18.31 -1.88 -16.63
N PRO A 3 -17.59 -2.96 -16.28
CA PRO A 3 -17.10 -3.12 -14.92
C PRO A 3 -16.11 -2.01 -14.57
N PHE A 4 -16.07 -1.65 -13.29
CA PHE A 4 -15.00 -0.85 -12.73
C PHE A 4 -13.78 -1.77 -12.50
N ARG A 5 -12.68 -1.48 -13.19
CA ARG A 5 -11.48 -2.32 -13.22
C ARG A 5 -10.48 -1.76 -12.23
N PHE A 6 -10.23 -2.48 -11.16
CA PHE A 6 -9.26 -2.05 -10.15
C PHE A 6 -8.08 -3.02 -10.14
N ALA A 7 -6.87 -2.47 -10.20
CA ALA A 7 -5.65 -3.25 -10.15
C ALA A 7 -5.09 -3.34 -8.72
N VAL A 8 -4.68 -4.53 -8.30
CA VAL A 8 -3.86 -4.78 -7.11
C VAL A 8 -2.48 -5.21 -7.57
N LEU A 9 -1.48 -4.39 -7.29
CA LEU A 9 -0.07 -4.75 -7.45
C LEU A 9 0.46 -5.24 -6.12
N GLU A 10 0.66 -6.54 -6.02
CA GLU A 10 1.10 -7.23 -4.82
C GLU A 10 2.60 -7.08 -4.68
N CYS A 11 3.02 -6.38 -3.64
CA CYS A 11 4.43 -6.06 -3.38
C CYS A 11 5.08 -7.07 -2.42
N ASP A 12 4.36 -8.11 -2.01
CA ASP A 12 4.83 -9.25 -1.22
C ASP A 12 3.79 -10.36 -1.31
N THR A 13 4.09 -11.52 -0.73
CA THR A 13 3.17 -12.65 -0.61
C THR A 13 2.82 -12.85 0.88
N PRO A 14 1.54 -13.09 1.22
CA PRO A 14 1.17 -13.43 2.60
C PRO A 14 1.94 -14.64 3.14
N LEU A 15 2.04 -14.73 4.47
CA LEU A 15 2.59 -15.93 5.11
C LEU A 15 1.80 -17.18 4.69
N PRO A 16 2.45 -18.37 4.58
CA PRO A 16 1.80 -19.57 4.03
C PRO A 16 0.44 -19.92 4.65
N ALA A 17 0.31 -19.81 5.98
CA ALA A 17 -0.94 -20.09 6.68
C ALA A 17 -2.06 -19.08 6.34
N VAL A 18 -1.70 -17.85 6.01
CA VAL A 18 -2.66 -16.83 5.53
C VAL A 18 -2.99 -17.08 4.07
N LEU A 19 -1.99 -17.36 3.24
CA LEU A 19 -2.18 -17.66 1.82
C LEU A 19 -3.12 -18.86 1.61
N GLU A 20 -2.95 -19.92 2.40
CA GLU A 20 -3.80 -21.12 2.33
C GLU A 20 -5.26 -20.82 2.72
N LYS A 21 -5.46 -19.94 3.71
CA LYS A 21 -6.79 -19.68 4.28
C LYS A 21 -7.55 -18.56 3.56
N GLU A 22 -6.87 -17.47 3.25
CA GLU A 22 -7.47 -16.20 2.80
C GLU A 22 -7.02 -15.82 1.37
N GLY A 23 -6.04 -16.53 0.80
CA GLY A 23 -5.49 -16.25 -0.53
C GLY A 23 -4.39 -15.18 -0.53
N ASP A 24 -4.05 -14.74 -1.73
CA ASP A 24 -3.09 -13.66 -1.98
C ASP A 24 -3.66 -12.29 -1.56
N TYR A 25 -2.84 -11.24 -1.56
CA TYR A 25 -3.31 -9.93 -1.14
C TYR A 25 -4.41 -9.39 -2.06
N GLY A 26 -4.36 -9.68 -3.34
CA GLY A 26 -5.38 -9.33 -4.32
C GLY A 26 -6.74 -9.93 -3.96
N THR A 27 -6.77 -11.18 -3.51
CA THR A 27 -7.98 -11.87 -3.03
C THR A 27 -8.50 -11.25 -1.74
N ILE A 28 -7.61 -10.92 -0.80
CA ILE A 28 -7.99 -10.26 0.46
C ILE A 28 -8.60 -8.87 0.18
N PHE A 29 -7.95 -8.04 -0.65
CA PHE A 29 -8.46 -6.70 -1.00
C PHE A 29 -9.75 -6.76 -1.81
N GLU A 30 -9.87 -7.70 -2.73
CA GLU A 30 -11.12 -7.95 -3.45
C GLU A 30 -12.27 -8.25 -2.48
N ALA A 31 -12.05 -9.14 -1.51
CA ALA A 31 -13.06 -9.46 -0.50
C ALA A 31 -13.45 -8.23 0.35
N PHE A 32 -12.48 -7.40 0.76
CA PHE A 32 -12.74 -6.18 1.50
C PHE A 32 -13.55 -5.15 0.70
N ILE A 33 -13.20 -4.94 -0.57
CA ILE A 33 -13.91 -4.00 -1.44
C ILE A 33 -15.34 -4.49 -1.68
N ARG A 34 -15.54 -5.78 -1.97
CA ARG A 34 -16.87 -6.35 -2.17
C ARG A 34 -17.74 -6.19 -0.92
N ARG A 35 -17.23 -6.50 0.26
CA ARG A 35 -17.94 -6.28 1.55
C ARG A 35 -18.25 -4.79 1.80
N GLY A 36 -17.32 -3.90 1.46
CA GLY A 36 -17.52 -2.46 1.56
C GLY A 36 -18.64 -1.97 0.63
N LEU A 37 -18.68 -2.46 -0.61
CA LEU A 37 -19.73 -2.17 -1.58
C LEU A 37 -21.10 -2.70 -1.12
N GLU A 38 -21.16 -3.92 -0.58
CA GLU A 38 -22.38 -4.48 -0.01
C GLU A 38 -22.91 -3.61 1.13
N SER A 39 -22.02 -3.19 2.05
CA SER A 39 -22.38 -2.30 3.15
C SER A 39 -22.84 -0.93 2.65
N TYR A 40 -22.17 -0.36 1.64
CA TYR A 40 -22.57 0.91 1.02
C TYR A 40 -23.98 0.84 0.43
N ILE A 41 -24.31 -0.22 -0.31
CA ILE A 41 -25.64 -0.43 -0.89
C ILE A 41 -26.69 -0.62 0.22
N ALA A 42 -26.38 -1.42 1.25
CA ALA A 42 -27.28 -1.65 2.37
C ALA A 42 -27.62 -0.37 3.15
N ASN A 43 -26.74 0.64 3.12
CA ASN A 43 -26.94 1.94 3.77
C ASN A 43 -27.47 3.03 2.82
N GLY A 44 -28.14 2.65 1.72
CA GLY A 44 -28.81 3.59 0.81
C GLY A 44 -27.94 4.08 -0.34
N GLY A 45 -26.79 3.46 -0.58
CA GLY A 45 -25.97 3.73 -1.75
C GLY A 45 -26.70 3.39 -3.06
N GLU A 46 -26.87 4.37 -3.94
CA GLU A 46 -27.73 4.25 -5.12
C GLU A 46 -27.09 3.47 -6.29
N LYS A 47 -25.76 3.30 -6.28
CA LYS A 47 -25.00 2.79 -7.44
C LYS A 47 -24.49 1.38 -7.21
N LYS A 48 -25.06 0.42 -7.95
CA LYS A 48 -24.48 -0.92 -8.09
C LYS A 48 -23.21 -0.83 -8.93
N VAL A 49 -22.08 -1.23 -8.36
CA VAL A 49 -20.78 -1.26 -9.04
C VAL A 49 -20.49 -2.71 -9.42
N ASP A 50 -20.34 -2.95 -10.73
CA ASP A 50 -19.74 -4.20 -11.21
C ASP A 50 -18.22 -4.06 -11.10
N LEU A 51 -17.53 -5.05 -10.53
CA LEU A 51 -16.12 -4.95 -10.15
C LEU A 51 -15.30 -6.06 -10.80
N GLU A 52 -14.32 -5.66 -11.59
CA GLU A 52 -13.28 -6.52 -12.12
C GLU A 52 -11.96 -6.23 -11.39
N VAL A 53 -11.29 -7.28 -10.94
CA VAL A 53 -10.03 -7.17 -10.18
C VAL A 53 -8.89 -7.73 -11.01
N ILE A 54 -7.89 -6.91 -11.25
CA ILE A 54 -6.65 -7.31 -11.93
C ILE A 54 -5.58 -7.47 -10.86
N LYS A 55 -5.00 -8.67 -10.73
CA LYS A 55 -3.98 -8.98 -9.71
C LYS A 55 -2.65 -9.23 -10.41
N SER A 56 -1.58 -8.68 -9.86
CA SER A 56 -0.24 -8.92 -10.39
C SER A 56 0.79 -8.87 -9.28
N ASN A 57 1.60 -9.92 -9.18
CA ASN A 57 2.67 -10.02 -8.19
C ASN A 57 3.93 -9.34 -8.72
N MET A 58 4.31 -8.23 -8.11
CA MET A 58 5.46 -7.43 -8.55
C MET A 58 6.79 -8.08 -8.15
N VAL A 59 6.84 -8.79 -7.03
CA VAL A 59 8.06 -9.49 -6.58
C VAL A 59 8.46 -10.56 -7.60
N ASP A 60 7.48 -11.27 -8.16
CA ASP A 60 7.66 -12.28 -9.20
C ASP A 60 7.64 -11.69 -10.63
N MET A 61 7.90 -10.39 -10.78
CA MET A 61 7.96 -9.69 -12.08
C MET A 61 6.69 -9.78 -12.92
N GLY A 62 5.52 -9.81 -12.27
CA GLY A 62 4.21 -9.81 -12.90
C GLY A 62 3.98 -8.64 -13.87
N GLU A 63 2.91 -8.76 -14.66
CA GLU A 63 2.57 -7.76 -15.67
C GLU A 63 2.05 -6.47 -15.02
N LEU A 64 2.51 -5.33 -15.54
CA LEU A 64 1.93 -4.04 -15.20
C LEU A 64 0.78 -3.76 -16.16
N PRO A 65 -0.43 -3.47 -15.67
CA PRO A 65 -1.56 -3.26 -16.56
C PRO A 65 -1.40 -1.96 -17.36
N GLU A 66 -1.88 -1.96 -18.61
CA GLU A 66 -1.97 -0.74 -19.41
C GLU A 66 -2.90 0.28 -18.73
N LEU A 67 -2.55 1.57 -18.79
CA LEU A 67 -3.21 2.59 -17.99
C LEU A 67 -4.67 2.85 -18.41
N ASP A 68 -5.01 2.61 -19.67
CA ASP A 68 -6.39 2.69 -20.19
C ASP A 68 -7.24 1.44 -19.84
N LYS A 69 -6.58 0.39 -19.32
CA LYS A 69 -7.22 -0.86 -18.90
C LYS A 69 -7.61 -0.89 -17.41
N ILE A 70 -7.33 0.17 -16.65
CA ILE A 70 -7.64 0.25 -15.22
C ILE A 70 -8.32 1.58 -14.88
N ASP A 71 -9.17 1.54 -13.86
CA ASP A 71 -9.91 2.70 -13.35
C ASP A 71 -9.44 3.12 -11.95
N ALA A 72 -8.70 2.24 -11.24
CA ALA A 72 -8.02 2.53 -9.97
C ALA A 72 -6.86 1.56 -9.71
N LEU A 73 -5.92 1.95 -8.85
CA LEU A 73 -4.75 1.17 -8.47
C LEU A 73 -4.59 1.06 -6.94
N ILE A 74 -4.29 -0.14 -6.45
CA ILE A 74 -3.83 -0.41 -5.08
C ILE A 74 -2.42 -1.00 -5.12
N LEU A 75 -1.53 -0.42 -4.32
CA LEU A 75 -0.19 -0.94 -4.02
C LEU A 75 -0.20 -1.51 -2.60
N THR A 76 0.09 -2.80 -2.45
CA THR A 76 0.06 -3.46 -1.14
C THR A 76 1.27 -3.10 -0.28
N GLY A 77 1.21 -3.51 0.98
CA GLY A 77 2.40 -3.53 1.84
C GLY A 77 3.41 -4.58 1.40
N SER A 78 4.62 -4.47 1.95
CA SER A 78 5.72 -5.40 1.72
C SER A 78 6.69 -5.38 2.89
N ARG A 79 7.42 -6.49 3.08
CA ARG A 79 8.60 -6.54 3.94
C ARG A 79 9.85 -5.93 3.29
N HIS A 80 9.84 -5.74 1.97
CA HIS A 80 10.95 -5.18 1.21
C HIS A 80 11.13 -3.68 1.52
N ASN A 81 12.32 -3.15 1.27
CA ASN A 81 12.60 -1.73 1.38
C ASN A 81 12.29 -1.02 0.06
N ALA A 82 11.36 -0.06 0.07
CA ALA A 82 10.89 0.66 -1.13
C ALA A 82 11.95 1.53 -1.82
N PHE A 83 13.09 1.73 -1.16
CA PHE A 83 14.22 2.52 -1.66
C PHE A 83 15.36 1.66 -2.24
N ASP A 84 15.24 0.34 -2.21
CA ASP A 84 16.23 -0.55 -2.81
C ASP A 84 16.19 -0.49 -4.35
N ASP A 85 17.29 -0.85 -4.99
CA ASP A 85 17.50 -0.83 -6.43
C ASP A 85 17.06 -2.13 -7.15
N ASN A 86 16.29 -2.99 -6.46
CA ASN A 86 15.72 -4.19 -7.06
C ASN A 86 14.91 -3.84 -8.33
N GLU A 87 15.10 -4.62 -9.39
CA GLU A 87 14.52 -4.33 -10.72
C GLU A 87 13.00 -4.10 -10.68
N TRP A 88 12.27 -4.94 -9.96
CA TRP A 88 10.81 -4.82 -9.83
C TRP A 88 10.39 -3.55 -9.08
N ILE A 89 11.18 -3.09 -8.11
CA ILE A 89 10.91 -1.87 -7.34
C ILE A 89 11.09 -0.66 -8.24
N VAL A 90 12.23 -0.57 -8.94
CA VAL A 90 12.51 0.52 -9.88
C VAL A 90 11.43 0.58 -10.97
N ARG A 91 11.07 -0.57 -11.53
CA ARG A 91 9.99 -0.70 -12.53
C ARG A 91 8.64 -0.22 -11.98
N LEU A 92 8.30 -0.56 -10.73
CA LEU A 92 7.08 -0.13 -10.08
C LEU A 92 7.07 1.39 -9.81
N VAL A 93 8.21 1.96 -9.38
CA VAL A 93 8.39 3.40 -9.18
C VAL A 93 8.14 4.16 -10.48
N ASP A 94 8.73 3.73 -11.58
CA ASP A 94 8.56 4.36 -12.89
C ASP A 94 7.11 4.24 -13.39
N TYR A 95 6.46 3.10 -13.15
CA TYR A 95 5.05 2.91 -13.49
C TYR A 95 4.13 3.87 -12.73
N VAL A 96 4.30 3.99 -11.40
CA VAL A 96 3.51 4.91 -10.56
C VAL A 96 3.77 6.36 -10.93
N ARG A 97 5.02 6.71 -11.26
CA ARG A 97 5.38 8.03 -11.80
C ARG A 97 4.63 8.33 -13.11
N ASN A 98 4.60 7.37 -14.04
CA ASN A 98 3.88 7.52 -15.30
C ASN A 98 2.38 7.76 -15.07
N ILE A 99 1.74 7.00 -14.16
CA ILE A 99 0.33 7.21 -13.80
C ILE A 99 0.11 8.64 -13.30
N TYR A 100 0.95 9.13 -12.39
CA TYR A 100 0.84 10.48 -11.85
C TYR A 100 1.01 11.57 -12.91
N GLN A 101 1.95 11.37 -13.84
CA GLN A 101 2.26 12.36 -14.87
C GLN A 101 1.23 12.41 -16.01
N THR A 102 0.63 11.26 -16.36
CA THR A 102 -0.15 11.13 -17.60
C THR A 102 -1.64 10.89 -17.37
N THR A 103 -2.07 10.58 -16.14
CA THR A 103 -3.46 10.20 -15.86
C THR A 103 -4.03 10.84 -14.59
N GLN A 104 -5.34 10.63 -14.38
CA GLN A 104 -6.05 10.96 -13.14
C GLN A 104 -6.52 9.69 -12.40
N ILE A 105 -5.93 8.53 -12.69
CA ILE A 105 -6.31 7.26 -12.06
C ILE A 105 -6.08 7.38 -10.54
N PRO A 106 -7.08 7.10 -9.70
CA PRO A 106 -6.91 7.11 -8.26
C PRO A 106 -5.98 5.99 -7.79
N ILE A 107 -5.03 6.33 -6.91
CA ILE A 107 -4.04 5.39 -6.36
C ILE A 107 -4.17 5.33 -4.84
N VAL A 108 -4.20 4.11 -4.31
CA VAL A 108 -4.09 3.82 -2.88
C VAL A 108 -2.78 3.10 -2.60
N GLY A 109 -1.96 3.63 -1.69
CA GLY A 109 -0.72 3.00 -1.26
C GLY A 109 -0.76 2.61 0.21
N ILE A 110 -0.33 1.38 0.52
CA ILE A 110 -0.36 0.82 1.86
C ILE A 110 1.06 0.42 2.27
N CYS A 111 1.57 0.93 3.40
CA CYS A 111 2.92 0.62 3.89
C CYS A 111 4.00 0.84 2.80
N PHE A 112 4.62 -0.22 2.28
CA PHE A 112 5.53 -0.16 1.13
C PHE A 112 4.92 0.58 -0.07
N GLY A 113 3.68 0.27 -0.44
CA GLY A 113 2.99 0.96 -1.55
C GLY A 113 2.82 2.46 -1.32
N HIS A 114 2.67 2.89 -0.06
CA HIS A 114 2.69 4.31 0.28
C HIS A 114 4.07 4.92 0.08
N GLN A 115 5.13 4.21 0.46
CA GLN A 115 6.51 4.65 0.25
C GLN A 115 6.81 4.84 -1.24
N ILE A 116 6.39 3.90 -2.08
CA ILE A 116 6.50 4.00 -3.55
C ILE A 116 5.80 5.25 -4.10
N ILE A 117 4.61 5.58 -3.60
CA ILE A 117 3.86 6.77 -4.05
C ILE A 117 4.55 8.05 -3.57
N ALA A 118 4.87 8.13 -2.27
CA ALA A 118 5.34 9.37 -1.67
C ALA A 118 6.77 9.73 -2.08
N GLN A 119 7.66 8.75 -2.34
CA GLN A 119 8.99 9.07 -2.89
C GLN A 119 8.92 9.70 -4.30
N ASN A 120 7.78 9.57 -4.99
CA ASN A 120 7.54 10.27 -6.26
C ASN A 120 6.89 11.65 -6.09
N LEU A 121 6.35 11.98 -4.91
CA LEU A 121 5.40 13.09 -4.72
C LEU A 121 5.71 14.04 -3.55
N GLY A 122 6.58 13.68 -2.62
CA GLY A 122 7.05 14.60 -1.59
C GLY A 122 7.87 13.91 -0.49
N ASP A 123 9.01 14.51 -0.17
CA ASP A 123 9.86 14.17 0.96
C ASP A 123 10.02 15.36 1.94
N SER A 124 10.49 15.09 3.16
CA SER A 124 10.94 16.13 4.10
C SER A 124 12.20 15.70 4.86
N PRO A 125 12.97 16.66 5.42
CA PRO A 125 14.21 16.36 6.14
C PRO A 125 14.06 15.54 7.43
N VAL A 126 12.84 15.49 8.01
CA VAL A 126 12.57 14.85 9.31
C VAL A 126 11.78 13.55 9.16
N CYS A 127 10.95 13.48 8.13
CA CYS A 127 10.21 12.28 7.74
C CYS A 127 9.99 12.35 6.23
N SER A 128 10.60 11.44 5.49
CA SER A 128 10.46 11.45 4.03
C SER A 128 9.02 11.12 3.63
N ILE A 129 8.25 10.38 4.44
CA ILE A 129 6.96 9.81 4.01
C ILE A 129 6.03 9.58 5.22
N GLN A 130 5.10 10.51 5.54
CA GLN A 130 4.18 10.39 6.70
C GLN A 130 2.74 10.04 6.28
N GLY A 131 2.33 10.57 5.12
CA GLY A 131 0.99 10.42 4.55
C GLY A 131 0.81 11.43 3.42
N MET A 132 -0.03 11.12 2.44
CA MET A 132 -0.37 12.05 1.37
C MET A 132 -1.83 11.88 0.95
N LEU A 133 -2.54 13.00 0.87
CA LEU A 133 -3.92 13.07 0.39
C LEU A 133 -4.00 14.10 -0.75
N ILE A 134 -4.41 13.64 -1.93
CA ILE A 134 -4.91 14.48 -3.03
C ILE A 134 -6.38 14.09 -3.21
N PRO A 135 -7.35 14.96 -2.86
CA PRO A 135 -8.77 14.62 -2.91
C PRO A 135 -9.20 14.01 -4.25
N GLY A 136 -9.81 12.83 -4.19
CA GLY A 136 -10.29 12.10 -5.37
C GLY A 136 -9.21 11.44 -6.24
N ARG A 137 -7.92 11.54 -5.88
CA ARG A 137 -6.81 11.10 -6.73
C ARG A 137 -5.75 10.28 -6.01
N VAL A 138 -5.31 10.67 -4.82
CA VAL A 138 -4.30 9.90 -4.10
C VAL A 138 -4.62 9.85 -2.63
N LEU A 139 -4.62 8.65 -2.06
CA LEU A 139 -4.64 8.45 -0.62
C LEU A 139 -3.53 7.47 -0.26
N SER A 140 -2.58 7.90 0.56
CA SER A 140 -1.52 7.03 1.05
C SER A 140 -1.20 7.39 2.50
N VAL A 141 -1.01 6.38 3.34
CA VAL A 141 -0.77 6.55 4.78
C VAL A 141 0.31 5.58 5.24
N GLN A 142 1.27 6.05 6.03
CA GLN A 142 2.19 5.17 6.75
C GLN A 142 1.51 4.72 8.05
N GLY A 143 0.58 3.76 7.91
CA GLY A 143 -0.06 3.15 9.05
C GLY A 143 0.83 2.10 9.68
N HIS A 144 1.40 2.40 10.84
CA HIS A 144 1.69 1.38 11.83
C HIS A 144 0.57 1.49 12.90
N PRO A 145 -0.08 0.40 13.36
CA PRO A 145 -1.20 0.44 14.32
C PRO A 145 -0.84 0.92 15.75
N GLU A 146 0.35 1.45 15.94
CA GLU A 146 0.93 1.95 17.18
C GLU A 146 0.45 3.38 17.48
N PHE A 147 -0.86 3.56 17.63
CA PHE A 147 -1.48 4.86 17.83
C PHE A 147 -1.35 5.42 19.26
N SER A 148 -0.59 4.75 20.13
CA SER A 148 -0.34 5.23 21.47
C SER A 148 1.14 5.13 21.81
N GLN A 149 1.63 6.10 22.58
CA GLN A 149 3.00 6.16 23.05
C GLN A 149 3.41 4.87 23.80
N PHE A 150 2.46 4.24 24.50
CA PHE A 150 2.67 2.94 25.15
C PHE A 150 3.05 1.84 24.14
N ILE A 151 2.32 1.71 23.03
CA ILE A 151 2.59 0.67 22.04
C ILE A 151 3.92 0.97 21.32
N MET A 152 4.16 2.23 20.94
CA MET A 152 5.42 2.65 20.31
C MET A 152 6.62 2.33 21.19
N ASN A 153 6.61 2.74 22.47
CA ASN A 153 7.71 2.48 23.39
C ASN A 153 7.90 0.98 23.64
N THR A 154 6.81 0.21 23.80
CA THR A 154 6.88 -1.24 23.98
C THR A 154 7.55 -1.94 22.80
N ILE A 155 7.26 -1.51 21.57
CA ILE A 155 7.87 -2.09 20.36
C ILE A 155 9.33 -1.67 20.23
N LEU A 156 9.65 -0.40 20.46
CA LEU A 156 11.02 0.11 20.42
C LEU A 156 11.90 -0.63 21.44
N GLU A 157 11.44 -0.78 22.67
CA GLU A 157 12.13 -1.51 23.74
C GLU A 157 12.32 -2.99 23.38
N ALA A 158 11.26 -3.66 22.89
CA ALA A 158 11.33 -5.08 22.52
C ALA A 158 12.31 -5.33 21.35
N ARG A 159 12.30 -4.45 20.33
CA ARG A 159 13.19 -4.57 19.16
C ARG A 159 14.63 -4.21 19.48
N HIS A 160 14.87 -3.24 20.35
CA HIS A 160 16.19 -2.91 20.87
C HIS A 160 16.76 -4.04 21.74
N GLY A 161 15.95 -4.60 22.65
CA GLY A 161 16.34 -5.75 23.47
C GLY A 161 16.69 -7.00 22.66
N GLN A 162 16.09 -7.18 21.48
CA GLN A 162 16.42 -8.23 20.51
C GLN A 162 17.64 -7.90 19.62
N LYS A 163 18.27 -6.73 19.81
CA LYS A 163 19.36 -6.20 18.97
C LYS A 163 19.00 -6.03 17.50
N ILE A 164 17.71 -5.90 17.19
CA ILE A 164 17.21 -5.61 15.84
C ILE A 164 17.40 -4.13 15.53
N PHE A 165 17.22 -3.25 16.52
CA PHE A 165 17.50 -1.82 16.41
C PHE A 165 18.84 -1.48 17.07
N SER A 166 19.62 -0.61 16.43
CA SER A 166 20.80 0.00 17.04
C SER A 166 20.38 0.98 18.14
N ASP A 167 21.32 1.32 19.03
CA ASP A 167 21.10 2.32 20.08
C ASP A 167 20.64 3.66 19.47
N GLU A 168 21.26 4.07 18.37
CA GLU A 168 20.92 5.31 17.65
C GLU A 168 19.50 5.28 17.06
N LEU A 169 19.08 4.14 16.49
CA LEU A 169 17.73 3.97 15.94
C LEU A 169 16.67 3.92 17.05
N TYR A 170 17.00 3.29 18.18
CA TYR A 170 16.15 3.23 19.36
C TYR A 170 15.95 4.63 19.97
N GLU A 171 17.02 5.36 20.24
CA GLU A 171 16.94 6.72 20.81
C GLU A 171 16.16 7.68 19.91
N SER A 172 16.42 7.63 18.60
CA SER A 172 15.65 8.40 17.61
C SER A 172 14.18 7.97 17.55
N GLY A 173 13.88 6.68 17.72
CA GLY A 173 12.53 6.16 17.79
C GLY A 173 11.77 6.68 19.00
N VAL A 174 12.38 6.63 20.19
CA VAL A 174 11.78 7.08 21.46
C VAL A 174 11.51 8.58 21.45
N GLN A 175 12.39 9.39 20.85
CA GLN A 175 12.15 10.84 20.72
C GLN A 175 10.98 11.21 19.81
N ARG A 176 10.57 10.31 18.91
CA ARG A 176 9.49 10.52 17.93
C ARG A 176 8.16 9.86 18.32
N ALA A 177 8.14 9.08 19.41
CA ALA A 177 7.00 8.32 19.92
C ALA A 177 6.17 9.09 20.96
#